data_AF-A0A8J8A5M6-F1
#
_entry.id   AF-A0A8J8A5M6-F1
#
_cell.length_a   1.000
_cell.length_b   1.000
_cell.length_c   1.000
_cell.angle_alpha   90.00
_cell.angle_beta   90.00
_cell.angle_gamma   90.00
#
_symmetry.space_group_name_H-M   'P 1'
#
loop_
_entity.id
_entity.type
_entity.pdbx_description
1 polymer ?
#
loop_
_entity_poly.entity_id
_entity_poly.type
_entity_poly.pdbx_seq_one_letter_code
_entity_poly.pdbx_strand_id
1 'polypeptide(L)'
;MRISYETESAIKILAAVAIIAVVVLYYLLAPIVTHKPVPYGVAAPKGQIILLENITLGKYNWENAVDLQKYLILKGSEDYGDSVTLKLQNPDWCLDIVIWEGQKYVRTEECIRELVIPKYLFAISSAFYWYVESGYHIIVYKREGTPENYELVNFTVTYGEETDWGAFKAAYPRD
;
A
#
# COMPACT_ATOMS: atom_id res chain seq x y z
N MET A 1 5.86 55.98 30.59
CA MET A 1 4.53 56.33 30.06
C MET A 1 3.52 55.33 30.61
N ARG A 2 2.49 55.78 31.36
CA ARG A 2 1.36 54.93 31.74
C ARG A 2 0.45 54.82 30.51
N ILE A 3 0.23 53.61 30.04
CA ILE A 3 -0.70 53.33 28.95
C ILE A 3 -2.12 53.65 29.47
N SER A 4 -2.89 54.43 28.70
CA SER A 4 -4.29 54.71 29.04
C SER A 4 -5.09 53.41 29.05
N TYR A 5 -6.06 53.28 29.95
CA TYR A 5 -6.95 52.11 30.04
C TYR A 5 -7.60 51.78 28.68
N GLU A 6 -7.92 52.80 27.88
CA GLU A 6 -8.47 52.65 26.53
C GLU A 6 -7.46 52.04 25.57
N THR A 7 -6.19 52.43 25.67
CA THR A 7 -5.10 51.88 24.85
C THR A 7 -4.78 50.44 25.26
N GLU A 8 -4.80 50.12 26.56
CA GLU A 8 -4.62 48.75 27.04
C GLU A 8 -5.76 47.83 26.57
N SER A 9 -6.99 48.32 26.63
CA SER A 9 -8.18 47.59 26.18
C SER A 9 -8.17 47.37 24.67
N ALA A 10 -7.80 48.39 23.89
CA ALA A 10 -7.66 48.28 22.45
C ALA A 10 -6.61 47.24 22.05
N ILE A 11 -5.45 47.21 22.73
CA ILE A 11 -4.40 46.21 22.49
C ILE A 11 -4.90 44.79 22.79
N LYS A 12 -5.62 44.58 23.89
CA LYS A 12 -6.18 43.26 24.24
C LYS A 12 -7.20 42.78 23.22
N ILE A 13 -8.08 43.67 22.76
CA ILE A 13 -9.08 43.36 21.73
C ILE A 13 -8.39 43.04 20.41
N LEU A 14 -7.40 43.84 20.00
CA LEU A 14 -6.66 43.63 18.77
C LEU A 14 -5.91 42.28 18.79
N ALA A 15 -5.33 41.92 19.93
CA ALA A 15 -4.68 40.63 20.13
C ALA A 15 -5.68 39.46 20.04
N ALA A 16 -6.85 39.58 20.67
CA ALA A 16 -7.90 38.56 20.59
C ALA A 16 -8.40 38.38 19.14
N VAL A 17 -8.64 39.48 18.43
CA VAL A 17 -9.06 39.45 17.02
C VAL A 17 -7.97 38.83 16.13
N ALA A 18 -6.69 39.18 16.35
CA ALA A 18 -5.59 38.61 15.61
C ALA A 18 -5.47 37.08 15.82
N ILE A 19 -5.63 36.60 17.05
CA ILE A 19 -5.61 35.16 17.35
C ILE A 19 -6.76 34.45 16.61
N ILE A 20 -7.98 34.98 16.69
CA ILE A 20 -9.14 34.41 16.00
C ILE A 20 -8.91 34.39 14.49
N ALA A 21 -8.40 35.48 13.92
CA ALA A 21 -8.11 35.57 12.49
C ALA A 21 -7.08 34.52 12.05
N VAL A 22 -6.01 34.31 12.82
CA VAL A 22 -5.00 33.28 12.53
C VAL A 22 -5.59 31.87 12.60
N VAL A 23 -6.40 31.58 13.62
CA VAL A 23 -7.04 30.27 13.78
C VAL A 23 -8.00 29.99 12.62
N VAL A 24 -8.86 30.95 12.28
CA VAL A 24 -9.79 30.82 11.14
C VAL A 24 -9.03 30.64 9.83
N LEU A 25 -7.98 31.43 9.60
CA LEU A 25 -7.16 31.34 8.41
C LEU A 25 -6.45 29.98 8.32
N TYR A 26 -5.93 29.46 9.43
CA TYR A 26 -5.33 28.13 9.49
C TYR A 26 -6.34 27.05 9.08
N TYR A 27 -7.54 27.03 9.64
CA TYR A 27 -8.54 26.02 9.29
C TYR A 27 -9.06 26.14 7.85
N LEU A 28 -9.10 27.36 7.29
CA LEU A 28 -9.48 27.58 5.89
C LEU A 28 -8.39 27.18 4.90
N LEU A 29 -7.12 27.47 5.23
CA LEU A 29 -5.98 27.21 4.33
C LEU A 29 -5.36 25.83 4.50
N ALA A 30 -5.44 25.23 5.69
CA ALA A 30 -4.84 23.92 5.96
C ALA A 30 -5.26 22.88 4.93
N PRO A 31 -6.55 22.70 4.57
CA PRO A 31 -6.95 21.70 3.58
C PRO A 31 -6.35 21.93 2.19
N ILE A 32 -6.02 23.17 1.83
CA ILE A 32 -5.43 23.53 0.52
C ILE A 32 -3.93 23.23 0.54
N VAL A 33 -3.25 23.60 1.64
CA VAL A 33 -1.81 23.40 1.80
C VAL A 33 -1.47 21.93 2.06
N THR A 34 -2.37 21.18 2.70
CA THR A 34 -2.18 19.74 2.99
C THR A 34 -2.87 18.83 1.99
N HIS A 35 -3.51 19.35 0.94
CA HIS A 35 -4.14 18.52 -0.08
C HIS A 35 -3.08 17.70 -0.81
N LYS A 36 -3.14 16.37 -0.64
CA LYS A 36 -2.28 15.42 -1.34
C LYS A 36 -2.93 15.07 -2.69
N PRO A 37 -2.35 15.47 -3.83
CA PRO A 37 -2.96 15.19 -5.14
C PRO A 37 -2.99 13.69 -5.46
N VAL A 38 -2.07 12.90 -4.91
CA VAL A 38 -2.06 11.43 -5.03
C VAL A 38 -1.71 10.78 -3.69
N PRO A 39 -2.70 10.55 -2.81
CA PRO A 39 -2.46 9.87 -1.55
C PRO A 39 -1.99 8.43 -1.79
N TYR A 40 -1.22 7.92 -0.83
CA TYR A 40 -0.77 6.53 -0.86
C TYR A 40 -1.95 5.56 -0.77
N GLY A 41 -1.83 4.40 -1.42
CA GLY A 41 -2.73 3.28 -1.19
C GLY A 41 -2.60 2.17 -2.21
N VAL A 42 -3.42 1.13 -2.03
CA VAL A 42 -3.52 0.03 -2.98
C VAL A 42 -4.45 0.46 -4.11
N ALA A 43 -3.94 0.46 -5.35
CA ALA A 43 -4.76 0.64 -6.53
C ALA A 43 -5.42 -0.68 -6.96
N ALA A 44 -4.68 -1.78 -6.90
CA ALA A 44 -5.17 -3.12 -7.17
C ALA A 44 -4.37 -4.21 -6.42
N PRO A 45 -4.96 -5.39 -6.17
CA PRO A 45 -6.39 -5.70 -6.33
C PRO A 45 -7.25 -5.15 -5.18
N LYS A 46 -8.45 -4.65 -5.51
CA LYS A 46 -9.47 -4.16 -4.54
C LYS A 46 -10.79 -4.92 -4.70
N GLY A 47 -10.77 -6.21 -4.40
CA GLY A 47 -11.89 -7.14 -4.54
C GLY A 47 -12.03 -7.77 -5.93
N GLN A 48 -11.01 -7.63 -6.78
CA GLN A 48 -10.98 -8.21 -8.12
C GLN A 48 -11.04 -9.74 -8.05
N ILE A 49 -11.74 -10.36 -8.99
CA ILE A 49 -11.69 -11.81 -9.18
C ILE A 49 -10.40 -12.13 -9.94
N ILE A 50 -9.55 -12.95 -9.35
CA ILE A 50 -8.29 -13.39 -9.95
C ILE A 50 -8.36 -14.90 -10.15
N LEU A 51 -8.01 -15.34 -11.36
CA LEU A 51 -7.97 -16.74 -11.70
C LEU A 51 -6.74 -17.40 -11.07
N LEU A 52 -6.97 -18.54 -10.44
CA LEU A 52 -5.94 -19.41 -9.91
C LEU A 52 -5.25 -20.13 -11.07
N GLU A 53 -3.92 -20.14 -11.04
CA GLU A 53 -3.09 -20.76 -12.06
C GLU A 53 -2.10 -21.73 -11.42
N ASN A 54 -1.68 -22.74 -12.18
CA ASN A 54 -0.53 -23.55 -11.82
C ASN A 54 0.72 -22.80 -12.29
N ILE A 55 1.51 -22.31 -11.33
CA ILE A 55 2.65 -21.43 -11.59
C ILE A 55 3.93 -22.24 -11.44
N THR A 56 4.76 -22.24 -12.47
CA THR A 56 6.10 -22.85 -12.44
C THR A 56 7.17 -21.79 -12.71
N LEU A 57 8.07 -21.58 -11.75
CA LEU A 57 9.21 -20.66 -11.88
C LEU A 57 10.52 -21.42 -11.57
N GLY A 58 11.30 -21.69 -12.62
CA GLY A 58 12.51 -22.50 -12.52
C GLY A 58 12.18 -23.93 -12.05
N LYS A 59 12.63 -24.29 -10.85
CA LYS A 59 12.39 -25.61 -10.24
C LYS A 59 11.22 -25.64 -9.25
N TYR A 60 10.58 -24.50 -9.02
CA TYR A 60 9.51 -24.36 -8.04
C TYR A 60 8.16 -24.38 -8.75
N ASN A 61 7.18 -25.03 -8.13
CA ASN A 61 5.84 -25.19 -8.66
C ASN A 61 4.82 -24.90 -7.56
N TRP A 62 3.78 -24.13 -7.89
CA TRP A 62 2.63 -23.86 -7.04
C TRP A 62 1.37 -24.23 -7.78
N GLU A 63 0.50 -24.97 -7.12
CA GLU A 63 -0.81 -25.32 -7.65
C GLU A 63 -1.86 -24.35 -7.13
N ASN A 64 -2.79 -23.95 -8.00
CA ASN A 64 -3.90 -23.06 -7.63
C ASN A 64 -3.45 -21.80 -6.90
N ALA A 65 -2.46 -21.11 -7.48
CA ALA A 65 -1.81 -19.95 -6.87
C ALA A 65 -2.05 -18.67 -7.68
N VAL A 66 -1.69 -17.53 -7.08
CA VAL A 66 -1.76 -16.20 -7.70
C VAL A 66 -0.39 -15.54 -7.62
N ASP A 67 0.14 -15.09 -8.75
CA ASP A 67 1.32 -14.23 -8.76
C ASP A 67 0.91 -12.76 -8.67
N LEU A 68 1.12 -12.15 -7.50
CA LEU A 68 0.81 -10.75 -7.28
C LEU A 68 1.69 -9.79 -8.10
N GLN A 69 2.78 -10.24 -8.73
CA GLN A 69 3.58 -9.39 -9.62
C GLN A 69 2.71 -8.71 -10.69
N LYS A 70 1.68 -9.41 -11.19
CA LYS A 70 0.77 -8.91 -12.23
C LYS A 70 -0.39 -8.09 -11.69
N TYR A 71 -0.71 -8.21 -10.39
CA TYR A 71 -1.97 -7.72 -9.83
C TYR A 71 -1.79 -6.65 -8.74
N LEU A 72 -0.67 -6.68 -8.02
CA LEU A 72 -0.35 -5.71 -6.99
C LEU A 72 0.11 -4.41 -7.63
N ILE A 73 -0.76 -3.41 -7.56
CA ILE A 73 -0.49 -2.06 -8.01
C ILE A 73 -0.72 -1.13 -6.83
N LEU A 74 0.32 -0.39 -6.45
CA LEU A 74 0.20 0.66 -5.45
C LEU A 74 0.14 2.02 -6.15
N LYS A 75 -0.26 3.04 -5.40
CA LYS A 75 -0.18 4.43 -5.85
C LYS A 75 0.35 5.29 -4.72
N GLY A 76 1.06 6.36 -5.07
CA GLY A 76 1.54 7.35 -4.12
C GLY A 76 2.58 8.26 -4.75
N SER A 77 2.43 9.57 -4.55
CA SER A 77 3.42 10.56 -5.01
C SER A 77 4.44 10.95 -3.93
N GLU A 78 4.16 10.61 -2.68
CA GLU A 78 4.99 10.96 -1.54
C GLU A 78 5.96 9.84 -1.18
N ASP A 79 7.13 10.24 -0.71
CA ASP A 79 8.16 9.34 -0.22
C ASP A 79 8.06 9.22 1.30
N TYR A 80 7.48 8.13 1.79
CA TYR A 80 7.30 7.88 3.22
C TYR A 80 8.37 6.92 3.79
N GLY A 81 9.27 6.38 2.95
CA GLY A 81 10.31 5.45 3.39
C GLY A 81 10.88 4.58 2.27
N ASP A 82 11.70 3.59 2.65
CA ASP A 82 12.49 2.79 1.70
C ASP A 82 11.90 1.40 1.41
N SER A 83 10.82 1.02 2.10
CA SER A 83 10.23 -0.32 1.95
C SER A 83 8.72 -0.31 2.20
N VAL A 84 8.04 -1.21 1.51
CA VAL A 84 6.61 -1.47 1.59
C VAL A 84 6.40 -2.80 2.32
N THR A 85 5.61 -2.79 3.39
CA THR A 85 5.26 -4.02 4.12
C THR A 85 3.91 -4.54 3.64
N LEU A 86 3.89 -5.74 3.08
CA LEU A 86 2.67 -6.46 2.71
C LEU A 86 2.37 -7.53 3.75
N LYS A 87 1.13 -7.58 4.23
CA LYS A 87 0.71 -8.54 5.26
C LYS A 87 -0.63 -9.20 4.93
N LEU A 88 -0.60 -10.50 4.69
CA LEU A 88 -1.81 -11.33 4.55
C LEU A 88 -2.56 -11.40 5.90
N GLN A 89 -3.88 -11.28 5.84
CA GLN A 89 -4.71 -11.42 7.04
C GLN A 89 -5.34 -12.82 7.16
N ASN A 90 -5.52 -13.54 6.05
CA ASN A 90 -5.99 -14.94 6.09
C ASN A 90 -4.89 -15.86 6.66
N PRO A 91 -5.17 -16.67 7.70
CA PRO A 91 -4.17 -17.53 8.32
C PRO A 91 -3.75 -18.73 7.47
N ASP A 92 -4.64 -19.22 6.61
CA ASP A 92 -4.41 -20.42 5.79
C ASP A 92 -3.68 -20.12 4.47
N TRP A 93 -3.49 -18.83 4.17
CA TRP A 93 -2.79 -18.35 2.99
C TRP A 93 -1.37 -17.93 3.33
N CYS A 94 -0.48 -18.19 2.37
CA CYS A 94 0.94 -17.99 2.47
C CYS A 94 1.47 -17.22 1.26
N LEU A 95 2.61 -16.57 1.46
CA LEU A 95 3.40 -15.91 0.44
C LEU A 95 4.73 -16.67 0.27
N ASP A 96 5.11 -16.93 -0.97
CA ASP A 96 6.49 -17.28 -1.36
C ASP A 96 7.07 -16.14 -2.18
N ILE A 97 8.38 -15.91 -2.04
CA ILE A 97 9.11 -14.91 -2.84
C ILE A 97 10.09 -15.59 -3.74
N VAL A 98 10.01 -15.28 -5.02
CA VAL A 98 10.88 -15.86 -6.05
C VAL A 98 11.50 -14.72 -6.86
N ILE A 99 12.83 -14.70 -6.89
CA ILE A 99 13.59 -13.65 -7.56
C ILE A 99 14.37 -14.24 -8.71
N TRP A 100 14.37 -13.55 -9.85
CA TRP A 100 15.26 -13.83 -10.97
C TRP A 100 16.63 -13.18 -10.76
N GLU A 101 17.66 -13.98 -10.50
CA GLU A 101 19.03 -13.50 -10.29
C GLU A 101 19.85 -13.41 -11.60
N GLY A 102 19.19 -13.34 -12.76
CA GLY A 102 19.85 -13.27 -14.07
C GLY A 102 20.17 -14.62 -14.71
N GLN A 103 20.35 -15.68 -13.92
CA GLN A 103 20.63 -17.04 -14.43
C GLN A 103 19.58 -18.08 -14.00
N LYS A 104 18.97 -17.88 -12.84
CA LYS A 104 18.03 -18.82 -12.22
C LYS A 104 17.03 -18.08 -11.35
N TYR A 105 15.89 -18.73 -11.15
CA TYR A 105 14.95 -18.35 -10.10
C TYR A 105 15.41 -18.91 -8.76
N VAL A 106 15.40 -18.06 -7.73
CA VAL A 106 15.69 -18.42 -6.35
C VAL A 106 14.51 -18.06 -5.48
N ARG A 107 14.00 -19.03 -4.72
CA ARG A 107 12.99 -18.78 -3.69
C ARG A 107 13.71 -18.29 -2.43
N THR A 108 13.48 -17.05 -2.04
CA THR A 108 14.16 -16.40 -0.91
C THR A 108 13.39 -16.53 0.40
N GLU A 109 12.06 -16.54 0.32
CA GLU A 109 11.17 -16.69 1.47
C GLU A 109 10.09 -17.74 1.14
N GLU A 110 9.68 -18.50 2.14
CA GLU A 110 8.71 -19.59 2.00
C GLU A 110 7.64 -19.53 3.08
N CYS A 111 6.38 -19.59 2.65
CA CYS A 111 5.17 -19.60 3.47
C CYS A 111 5.17 -18.53 4.58
N ILE A 112 5.50 -17.30 4.21
CA ILE A 112 5.43 -16.15 5.11
C ILE A 112 4.06 -15.46 4.97
N ARG A 113 3.67 -14.69 5.98
CA ARG A 113 2.44 -13.87 5.94
C ARG A 113 2.71 -12.38 5.96
N GLU A 114 3.94 -12.00 6.28
CA GLU A 114 4.39 -10.61 6.34
C GLU A 114 5.68 -10.52 5.55
N LEU A 115 5.70 -9.62 4.57
CA LEU A 115 6.76 -9.44 3.59
C LEU A 115 7.16 -7.98 3.57
N VAL A 116 8.45 -7.71 3.67
CA VAL A 116 9.01 -6.37 3.50
C VAL A 116 9.64 -6.29 2.11
N ILE A 117 9.06 -5.46 1.25
CA ILE A 117 9.49 -5.27 -0.13
C ILE A 117 10.24 -3.93 -0.23
N PRO A 118 11.54 -3.92 -0.53
CA PRO A 118 12.25 -2.68 -0.81
C PRO A 118 11.60 -1.87 -1.95
N LYS A 119 11.54 -0.54 -1.80
CA LYS A 119 10.92 0.37 -2.78
C LYS A 119 11.53 0.26 -4.18
N TYR A 120 12.83 -0.05 -4.27
CA TYR A 120 13.51 -0.20 -5.56
C TYR A 120 13.03 -1.43 -6.38
N LEU A 121 12.25 -2.34 -5.77
CA LEU A 121 11.60 -3.44 -6.47
C LEU A 121 10.23 -3.04 -7.04
N PHE A 122 9.93 -1.74 -7.08
CA PHE A 122 8.78 -1.20 -7.77
C PHE A 122 9.19 -0.26 -8.91
N ALA A 123 8.66 -0.53 -10.10
CA ALA A 123 8.66 0.39 -11.21
C ALA A 123 7.58 1.47 -10.98
N ILE A 124 8.00 2.72 -10.80
CA ILE A 124 7.10 3.86 -10.56
C ILE A 124 6.83 4.60 -11.88
N SER A 125 5.58 4.64 -12.30
CA SER A 125 5.12 5.37 -13.49
C SER A 125 5.03 6.89 -13.25
N SER A 126 4.94 7.65 -14.35
CA SER A 126 4.74 9.12 -14.30
C SER A 126 3.42 9.55 -13.66
N ALA A 127 2.43 8.66 -13.59
CA ALA A 127 1.16 8.86 -12.91
C ALA A 127 1.17 8.35 -11.45
N PHE A 128 2.35 8.10 -10.89
CA PHE A 128 2.55 7.65 -9.50
C PHE A 128 1.94 6.28 -9.17
N TYR A 129 1.73 5.42 -10.16
CA TYR A 129 1.42 3.99 -9.95
C TYR A 129 2.70 3.18 -9.89
N TRP A 130 2.77 2.27 -8.92
CA TRP A 130 3.93 1.47 -8.57
C TRP A 130 3.62 0.02 -8.89
N TYR A 131 4.43 -0.57 -9.75
CA TYR A 131 4.28 -1.94 -10.24
C TYR A 131 5.44 -2.78 -9.74
N VAL A 132 5.18 -4.00 -9.30
CA VAL A 132 6.25 -4.92 -8.90
C VAL A 132 7.15 -5.23 -10.10
N GLU A 133 8.46 -5.08 -9.91
CA GLU A 133 9.48 -5.35 -10.94
C GLU A 133 9.36 -6.76 -11.50
N SER A 134 9.61 -6.91 -12.81
CA SER A 134 9.28 -8.16 -13.55
C SER A 134 10.06 -9.39 -13.11
N GLY A 135 11.21 -9.20 -12.44
CA GLY A 135 12.03 -10.28 -11.90
C GLY A 135 11.67 -10.70 -10.47
N TYR A 136 10.69 -10.03 -9.85
CA TYR A 136 10.31 -10.25 -8.46
C TYR A 136 8.87 -10.77 -8.38
N HIS A 137 8.72 -12.05 -8.06
CA HIS A 137 7.43 -12.73 -8.00
C HIS A 137 7.00 -12.93 -6.55
N ILE A 138 5.74 -12.58 -6.28
CA ILE A 138 5.10 -12.71 -4.97
C ILE A 138 3.97 -13.71 -5.13
N ILE A 139 4.24 -14.97 -4.81
CA ILE A 139 3.31 -16.07 -5.04
C ILE A 139 2.42 -16.24 -3.82
N VAL A 140 1.12 -16.03 -4.00
CA VAL A 140 0.10 -16.20 -2.98
C VAL A 140 -0.62 -17.51 -3.21
N TYR A 141 -0.62 -18.37 -2.19
CA TYR A 141 -1.22 -19.70 -2.28
C TYR A 141 -1.75 -20.14 -0.92
N LYS A 142 -2.68 -21.10 -0.94
CA LYS A 142 -3.22 -21.71 0.28
C LYS A 142 -2.30 -22.87 0.69
N ARG A 143 -1.83 -22.87 1.94
CA ARG A 143 -0.86 -23.87 2.41
C ARG A 143 -1.45 -25.27 2.47
N GLU A 144 -2.69 -25.37 2.94
CA GLU A 144 -3.39 -26.63 3.13
C GLU A 144 -4.80 -26.56 2.51
N GLY A 145 -5.15 -27.62 1.77
CA GLY A 145 -6.42 -27.72 1.07
C GLY A 145 -6.47 -26.93 -0.25
N THR A 146 -7.60 -27.04 -0.93
CA THR A 146 -7.91 -26.29 -2.15
C THR A 146 -8.63 -24.98 -1.79
N PRO A 147 -8.29 -23.85 -2.42
CA PRO A 147 -9.07 -22.62 -2.29
C PRO A 147 -10.55 -22.86 -2.63
N GLU A 148 -11.46 -22.27 -1.86
CA GLU A 148 -12.87 -22.25 -2.24
C GLU A 148 -13.08 -21.30 -3.44
N ASN A 149 -14.04 -21.60 -4.31
CA ASN A 149 -14.33 -20.71 -5.43
C ASN A 149 -14.89 -19.38 -4.90
N TYR A 150 -14.28 -18.28 -5.32
CA TYR A 150 -14.47 -16.92 -4.82
C TYR A 150 -14.05 -16.69 -3.36
N GLU A 151 -13.16 -17.53 -2.81
CA GLU A 151 -12.55 -17.30 -1.50
C GLU A 151 -11.87 -15.92 -1.46
N LEU A 152 -12.19 -15.13 -0.43
CA LEU A 152 -11.64 -13.79 -0.26
C LEU A 152 -10.27 -13.86 0.42
N VAL A 153 -9.26 -13.36 -0.28
CA VAL A 153 -7.90 -13.19 0.24
C VAL A 153 -7.65 -11.70 0.46
N ASN A 154 -7.36 -11.30 1.68
CA ASN A 154 -7.12 -9.92 2.06
C ASN A 154 -5.72 -9.70 2.63
N PHE A 155 -5.21 -8.50 2.41
CA PHE A 155 -3.92 -8.08 2.90
C PHE A 155 -3.91 -6.58 3.18
N THR A 156 -2.98 -6.17 4.03
CA THR A 156 -2.67 -4.77 4.25
C THR A 156 -1.33 -4.45 3.60
N VAL A 157 -1.20 -3.21 3.12
CA VAL A 157 0.05 -2.69 2.58
C VAL A 157 0.37 -1.39 3.31
N THR A 158 1.52 -1.39 3.99
CA THR A 158 2.00 -0.26 4.79
C THR A 158 3.25 0.33 4.14
N TYR A 159 3.30 1.65 4.05
CA TYR A 159 4.44 2.40 3.55
C TYR A 159 4.68 3.65 4.41
N GLY A 160 5.75 3.62 5.21
CA GLY A 160 5.95 4.59 6.28
C GLY A 160 4.80 4.58 7.29
N GLU A 161 4.16 5.73 7.49
CA GLU A 161 3.02 5.89 8.41
C GLU A 161 1.66 5.57 7.76
N GLU A 162 1.62 5.41 6.43
CA GLU A 162 0.38 5.19 5.69
C GLU A 162 0.10 3.68 5.52
N THR A 163 -1.14 3.27 5.73
CA THR A 163 -1.59 1.89 5.54
C THR A 163 -2.90 1.85 4.77
N ASP A 164 -2.96 1.01 3.75
CA ASP A 164 -4.19 0.73 3.00
C ASP A 164 -4.38 -0.80 2.87
N TRP A 165 -5.56 -1.22 2.42
CA TRP A 165 -5.90 -2.62 2.25
C TRP A 165 -6.07 -3.00 0.77
N GLY A 166 -5.72 -4.24 0.47
CA GLY A 166 -5.99 -4.89 -0.80
C GLY A 166 -6.70 -6.22 -0.56
N ALA A 167 -7.43 -6.68 -1.58
CA ALA A 167 -8.07 -7.98 -1.54
C ALA A 167 -8.35 -8.50 -2.94
N PHE A 168 -8.43 -9.82 -3.08
CA PHE A 168 -8.93 -10.46 -4.29
C PHE A 168 -9.82 -11.65 -3.95
N LYS A 169 -10.64 -12.07 -4.90
CA LYS A 169 -11.42 -13.31 -4.82
C LYS A 169 -10.73 -14.34 -5.72
N ALA A 170 -10.26 -15.43 -5.13
CA ALA A 170 -9.64 -16.53 -5.85
C ALA A 170 -10.73 -17.32 -6.61
N ALA A 171 -10.56 -17.53 -7.91
CA ALA A 171 -11.50 -18.30 -8.71
C ALA A 171 -10.80 -19.28 -9.64
N TYR A 172 -11.44 -20.40 -9.94
CA TYR A 172 -10.91 -21.34 -10.92
C TYR A 172 -11.20 -20.86 -12.35
N PRO A 173 -10.30 -21.12 -13.32
CA PRO A 173 -10.62 -20.94 -14.72
C PRO A 173 -11.86 -21.79 -15.08
N ARG A 174 -12.73 -21.26 -15.94
CA ARG A 174 -13.84 -22.05 -16.49
C ARG A 174 -13.26 -23.05 -17.49
N ASP A 175 -13.73 -24.28 -17.40
CA ASP A 175 -13.48 -25.35 -18.39
C ASP A 175 -13.91 -24.94 -19.80
#